data_AF-F0R8N2-F1
#
_entry.id   AF-F0R8N2-F1
#
_cell.length_a   1.000
_cell.length_b   1.000
_cell.length_c   1.000
_cell.angle_alpha   90.00
_cell.angle_beta   90.00
_cell.angle_gamma   90.00
#
_symmetry.space_group_name_H-M   'P 1'
#
loop_
_entity.id
_entity.type
_entity.pdbx_description
1 polymer ?
#
loop_
_entity_poly.entity_id
_entity_poly.type
_entity_poly.pdbx_seq_one_letter_code
_entity_poly.pdbx_strand_id
1 'polypeptide(L)'
;MKATDLKRLLDKGKRNVLIPCFLLCFLWAGACLCMAETEGNLYLTPQRLFHISRSINRNLVCYDVNLVGGKLDKEKPLSVYWVNREERMGEKNGLSFFQRKMVYGYKVVEEGENSCTVTLTAYSGKKFLICRRGERYVCETTIDGKKAVLKYLYVKVSEHNPMGVDYVELHGEALSSKEEVVERITD
;
A
#
# COMPACT_ATOMS: atom_id res chain seq x y z
N MET A 1 -2.03 -60.77 -36.10
CA MET A 1 -2.77 -60.44 -37.34
C MET A 1 -3.65 -61.61 -37.76
N LYS A 2 -4.97 -61.52 -37.51
CA LYS A 2 -6.08 -61.90 -38.41
C LYS A 2 -7.28 -61.04 -38.00
N ALA A 3 -7.89 -60.37 -38.97
CA ALA A 3 -8.86 -59.28 -38.78
C ALA A 3 -10.28 -59.75 -38.37
N THR A 4 -10.40 -60.90 -37.72
CA THR A 4 -11.69 -61.58 -37.55
C THR A 4 -12.12 -61.69 -36.09
N ASP A 5 -11.21 -61.58 -35.12
CA ASP A 5 -11.56 -61.64 -33.69
C ASP A 5 -11.97 -60.28 -33.09
N LEU A 6 -11.65 -59.16 -33.76
CA LEU A 6 -12.01 -57.83 -33.28
C LEU A 6 -13.50 -57.49 -33.53
N LYS A 7 -14.16 -58.18 -34.48
CA LYS A 7 -15.57 -57.95 -34.83
C LYS A 7 -16.55 -58.55 -33.82
N ARG A 8 -16.10 -59.46 -32.94
CA ARG A 8 -16.95 -60.13 -31.94
C ARG A 8 -17.04 -59.38 -30.61
N LEU A 9 -16.16 -58.40 -30.38
CA LEU A 9 -16.18 -57.51 -29.21
C LEU A 9 -16.92 -56.19 -29.48
N LEU A 10 -17.38 -55.96 -30.71
CA LEU A 10 -17.97 -54.70 -31.16
C LEU A 10 -19.50 -54.75 -31.40
N ASP A 11 -20.17 -55.87 -31.11
CA ASP A 11 -21.61 -56.03 -31.40
C ASP A 11 -22.47 -56.56 -30.23
N LYS A 12 -22.03 -56.36 -28.98
CA LYS A 12 -22.88 -56.58 -27.79
C LYS A 12 -22.93 -55.32 -26.94
N GLY A 13 -23.78 -54.37 -27.34
CA GLY A 13 -24.04 -53.22 -26.49
C GLY A 13 -24.76 -52.02 -27.10
N LYS A 14 -25.71 -52.21 -28.02
CA LYS A 14 -26.73 -51.17 -28.26
C LYS A 14 -27.60 -51.03 -27.01
N ARG A 15 -27.32 -50.04 -26.15
CA ARG A 15 -28.35 -49.33 -25.36
C ARG A 15 -27.94 -47.86 -25.25
N ASN A 16 -28.72 -47.03 -25.94
CA ASN A 16 -28.72 -45.57 -25.99
C ASN A 16 -28.37 -44.89 -24.67
N VAL A 17 -27.37 -44.00 -24.67
CA VAL A 17 -27.46 -42.63 -24.13
C VAL A 17 -26.49 -41.75 -24.93
N LEU A 18 -27.03 -40.73 -25.57
CA LEU A 18 -26.34 -39.67 -26.31
C LEU A 18 -25.61 -38.74 -25.32
N ILE A 19 -24.55 -38.05 -25.77
CA ILE A 19 -23.73 -36.98 -25.12
C ILE A 19 -22.41 -37.55 -24.56
N PRO A 20 -21.21 -37.13 -25.04
CA PRO A 20 -20.64 -35.85 -24.58
C PRO A 20 -19.57 -35.14 -25.45
N CYS A 21 -19.29 -33.90 -25.00
CA CYS A 21 -17.99 -33.23 -25.01
C CYS A 21 -17.39 -32.73 -26.34
N PHE A 22 -18.04 -31.74 -26.95
CA PHE A 22 -17.37 -30.78 -27.84
C PHE A 22 -17.21 -29.37 -27.21
N LEU A 23 -17.20 -29.29 -25.88
CA LEU A 23 -17.08 -28.03 -25.13
C LEU A 23 -16.20 -28.23 -23.89
N LEU A 24 -14.90 -28.43 -24.08
CA LEU A 24 -13.95 -28.40 -22.95
C LEU A 24 -12.54 -28.00 -23.36
N CYS A 25 -12.40 -26.97 -24.21
CA CYS A 25 -11.10 -26.37 -24.52
C CYS A 25 -11.09 -24.82 -24.50
N PHE A 26 -12.17 -24.16 -24.09
CA PHE A 26 -12.25 -22.68 -24.08
C PHE A 26 -12.51 -22.07 -22.70
N LEU A 27 -12.05 -22.72 -21.63
CA LEU A 27 -12.17 -22.19 -20.26
C LEU A 27 -10.82 -22.26 -19.50
N TRP A 28 -9.72 -21.86 -20.14
CA TRP A 28 -8.43 -21.77 -19.44
C TRP A 28 -7.57 -20.58 -19.86
N ALA A 29 -8.20 -19.46 -20.25
CA ALA A 29 -7.52 -18.19 -20.49
C ALA A 29 -8.16 -17.00 -19.75
N GLY A 30 -9.20 -17.22 -18.95
CA GLY A 30 -9.96 -16.15 -18.28
C GLY A 30 -9.61 -15.90 -16.81
N ALA A 31 -8.69 -16.65 -16.22
CA ALA A 31 -8.45 -16.66 -14.77
C ALA A 31 -7.13 -15.99 -14.35
N CYS A 32 -6.55 -15.09 -15.16
CA CYS A 32 -5.28 -14.43 -14.81
C CYS A 32 -5.38 -12.91 -14.62
N LEU A 33 -6.59 -12.32 -14.57
CA LEU A 33 -6.71 -10.85 -14.45
C LEU A 33 -7.24 -10.34 -13.09
N CYS A 34 -7.73 -11.18 -12.18
CA CYS A 34 -8.39 -10.70 -10.95
C CYS A 34 -7.56 -10.77 -9.66
N MET A 35 -6.28 -11.14 -9.69
CA MET A 35 -5.48 -11.25 -8.46
C MET A 35 -4.67 -10.00 -8.09
N ALA A 36 -4.61 -8.99 -8.97
CA ALA A 36 -3.80 -7.80 -8.73
C ALA A 36 -4.52 -6.71 -7.90
N GLU A 37 -5.86 -6.64 -7.96
CA GLU A 37 -6.61 -5.55 -7.31
C GLU A 37 -6.80 -5.74 -5.79
N THR A 38 -6.70 -6.96 -5.28
CA THR A 38 -6.94 -7.23 -3.86
C THR A 38 -5.77 -6.81 -2.96
N GLU A 39 -4.52 -6.90 -3.43
CA GLU A 39 -3.35 -6.50 -2.62
C GLU A 39 -3.30 -5.00 -2.31
N GLY A 40 -3.78 -4.16 -3.23
CA GLY A 40 -3.79 -2.70 -3.07
C GLY A 40 -4.82 -2.20 -2.04
N ASN A 41 -5.92 -2.93 -1.86
CA ASN A 41 -7.03 -2.53 -1.00
C ASN A 41 -6.80 -2.85 0.49
N LEU A 42 -6.04 -3.91 0.79
CA LEU A 42 -5.89 -4.43 2.16
C LEU A 42 -5.36 -3.41 3.19
N TYR A 43 -4.72 -2.31 2.77
CA TYR A 43 -4.01 -1.39 3.68
C TYR A 43 -4.29 0.10 3.47
N LEU A 44 -5.26 0.43 2.61
CA LEU A 44 -5.84 1.77 2.54
C LEU A 44 -6.91 1.88 3.62
N THR A 45 -6.52 2.30 4.83
CA THR A 45 -7.51 2.66 5.86
C THR A 45 -8.11 4.03 5.52
N PRO A 46 -9.39 4.30 5.84
CA PRO A 46 -9.95 5.64 5.71
C PRO A 46 -9.18 6.69 6.50
N GLN A 47 -8.44 6.27 7.53
CA GLN A 47 -7.59 7.11 8.37
C GLN A 47 -6.17 7.28 7.82
N ARG A 48 -5.75 6.54 6.78
CA ARG A 48 -4.40 6.59 6.22
C ARG A 48 -4.11 7.98 5.66
N LEU A 49 -3.11 8.64 6.22
CA LEU A 49 -2.60 9.90 5.71
C LEU A 49 -1.50 9.65 4.69
N PHE A 50 -0.49 8.87 5.08
CA PHE A 50 0.60 8.43 4.20
C PHE A 50 1.29 7.21 4.79
N HIS A 51 2.25 6.65 4.08
CA HIS A 51 3.12 5.59 4.59
C HIS A 51 4.55 5.76 4.08
N ILE A 52 5.48 5.05 4.70
CA ILE A 52 6.85 4.90 4.24
C ILE A 52 7.01 3.47 3.72
N SER A 53 7.46 3.34 2.48
CA SER A 53 7.96 2.09 1.90
C SER A 53 9.48 2.16 1.75
N ARG A 54 10.13 1.00 1.65
CA ARG A 54 11.59 0.91 1.62
C ARG A 54 12.05 -0.04 0.52
N SER A 55 13.27 0.14 0.03
CA SER A 55 13.87 -0.77 -0.97
C SER A 55 14.16 -2.18 -0.45
N ILE A 56 14.23 -2.37 0.87
CA ILE A 56 14.72 -3.61 1.48
C ILE A 56 13.64 -4.67 1.75
N ASN A 57 12.36 -4.29 1.77
CA ASN A 57 11.21 -5.20 1.90
C ASN A 57 9.91 -4.46 1.60
N ARG A 58 8.82 -5.20 1.45
CA ARG A 58 7.49 -4.65 1.15
C ARG A 58 6.75 -4.11 2.37
N ASN A 59 7.28 -4.27 3.59
CA ASN A 59 6.61 -3.80 4.81
C ASN A 59 6.48 -2.27 4.79
N LEU A 60 5.41 -1.78 5.41
CA LEU A 60 5.11 -0.35 5.46
C LEU A 60 5.21 0.18 6.88
N VAL A 61 5.70 1.41 7.03
CA VAL A 61 5.43 2.22 8.22
C VAL A 61 4.27 3.14 7.89
N CYS A 62 3.16 2.96 8.58
CA CYS A 62 1.90 3.63 8.31
C CYS A 62 1.69 4.79 9.26
N TYR A 63 1.20 5.90 8.72
CA TYR A 63 0.82 7.10 9.46
C TYR A 63 -0.67 7.34 9.24
N ASP A 64 -1.46 6.97 10.23
CA ASP A 64 -2.90 7.19 10.24
C ASP A 64 -3.23 8.39 11.13
N VAL A 65 -4.28 9.14 10.76
CA VAL A 65 -4.81 10.20 11.62
C VAL A 65 -5.34 9.58 12.91
N ASN A 66 -5.01 10.19 14.05
CA ASN A 66 -5.57 9.82 15.34
C ASN A 66 -6.72 10.77 15.69
N LEU A 67 -7.89 10.19 15.98
CA LEU A 67 -9.11 10.94 16.28
C LEU A 67 -9.66 10.54 17.64
N VAL A 68 -10.03 11.54 18.45
CA VAL A 68 -10.72 11.37 19.73
C VAL A 68 -12.09 12.02 19.62
N GLY A 69 -13.15 11.23 19.76
CA GLY A 69 -14.53 11.72 19.56
C GLY A 69 -14.79 12.27 18.15
N GLY A 70 -14.09 11.77 17.13
CA GLY A 70 -14.19 12.23 15.74
C GLY A 70 -13.43 13.53 15.42
N LYS A 71 -12.72 14.10 16.39
CA LYS A 71 -11.86 15.29 16.22
C LYS A 71 -10.39 14.90 16.26
N LEU A 72 -9.55 15.66 15.57
CA LEU A 72 -8.09 15.46 15.58
C LEU A 72 -7.55 15.56 17.01
N ASP A 73 -6.83 14.53 17.44
CA ASP A 73 -6.07 14.58 18.69
C ASP A 73 -4.85 15.48 18.51
N LYS A 74 -4.83 16.67 19.11
CA LYS A 74 -3.75 17.64 18.89
C LYS A 74 -2.46 17.28 19.63
N GLU A 75 -2.56 16.55 20.73
CA GLU A 75 -1.40 16.08 21.48
C GLU A 75 -0.71 14.91 20.76
N LYS A 76 -1.51 14.02 20.16
CA LYS A 76 -1.02 12.84 19.43
C LYS A 76 -1.77 12.68 18.10
N PRO A 77 -1.53 13.55 17.10
CA PRO A 77 -2.32 13.57 15.85
C PRO A 77 -2.11 12.37 14.93
N LEU A 78 -1.07 11.57 15.17
CA LEU A 78 -0.71 10.44 14.33
C LEU A 78 -0.60 9.15 15.14
N SER A 79 -1.24 8.10 14.62
CA SER A 79 -0.99 6.70 14.99
C SER A 79 0.02 6.10 14.01
N VAL A 80 1.16 5.65 14.52
CA VAL A 80 2.29 5.16 13.70
C VAL A 80 2.60 3.71 14.02
N TYR A 81 2.58 2.86 12.99
CA TYR A 81 2.72 1.40 13.15
C TYR A 81 3.29 0.72 11.89
N TRP A 82 3.87 -0.47 12.06
CA TRP A 82 4.27 -1.34 10.96
C TRP A 82 3.08 -2.13 10.43
N VAL A 83 3.04 -2.33 9.12
CA VAL A 83 2.23 -3.34 8.44
C VAL A 83 3.17 -4.33 7.75
N ASN A 84 3.05 -5.61 8.12
CA ASN A 84 3.78 -6.67 7.43
C ASN A 84 3.13 -6.96 6.07
N ARG A 85 3.92 -7.04 5.00
CA ARG A 85 3.47 -7.32 3.62
C ARG A 85 4.25 -8.46 2.96
N GLU A 86 4.79 -9.34 3.79
CA GLU A 86 5.55 -10.51 3.37
C GLU A 86 4.84 -11.74 3.97
N GLU A 87 5.49 -12.44 4.90
CA GLU A 87 5.01 -13.70 5.48
C GLU A 87 3.72 -13.57 6.29
N ARG A 88 3.51 -12.44 6.98
CA ARG A 88 2.36 -12.20 7.88
C ARG A 88 1.52 -11.05 7.35
N MET A 89 1.07 -11.21 6.12
CA MET A 89 0.37 -10.19 5.34
C MET A 89 -0.76 -9.53 6.14
N GLY A 90 -0.59 -8.24 6.42
CA GLY A 90 -1.55 -7.36 7.09
C GLY A 90 -1.47 -7.29 8.61
N GLU A 91 -0.57 -8.05 9.23
CA GLU A 91 -0.31 -7.93 10.65
C GLU A 91 0.20 -6.52 10.99
N LYS A 92 -0.50 -5.85 11.91
CA LYS A 92 -0.14 -4.53 12.42
C LYS A 92 0.66 -4.66 13.70
N ASN A 93 1.86 -4.09 13.71
CA ASN A 93 2.73 -4.07 14.88
C ASN A 93 3.04 -2.63 15.28
N GLY A 94 2.83 -2.29 16.55
CA GLY A 94 3.31 -1.02 17.08
C GLY A 94 4.82 -0.90 16.90
N LEU A 95 5.30 0.32 16.68
CA LEU A 95 6.74 0.59 16.70
C LEU A 95 7.35 0.22 18.06
N SER A 96 8.62 -0.18 18.14
CA SER A 96 9.30 -0.24 19.43
C SER A 96 9.45 1.17 20.04
N PHE A 97 9.68 1.29 21.35
CA PHE A 97 9.82 2.60 22.00
C PHE A 97 10.92 3.47 21.35
N PHE A 98 12.05 2.86 20.98
CA PHE A 98 13.13 3.53 20.29
C PHE A 98 12.76 3.96 18.85
N GLN A 99 12.08 3.09 18.10
CA GLN A 99 11.66 3.42 16.73
C GLN A 99 10.64 4.57 16.69
N ARG A 100 9.72 4.62 17.67
CA ARG A 100 8.79 5.75 17.84
C ARG A 100 9.51 7.07 18.09
N LYS A 101 10.60 7.05 18.86
CA LYS A 101 11.27 8.28 19.32
C LYS A 101 12.36 8.77 18.38
N MET A 102 13.00 7.87 17.63
CA MET A 102 14.24 8.17 16.90
C MET A 102 14.09 8.20 15.38
N VAL A 103 13.41 7.22 14.76
CA VAL A 103 13.48 7.05 13.29
C VAL A 103 12.15 7.39 12.60
N TYR A 104 11.05 6.82 13.09
CA TYR A 104 9.72 7.00 12.49
C TYR A 104 8.82 7.93 13.30
N GLY A 105 9.42 8.64 14.27
CA GLY A 105 8.72 9.61 15.09
C GLY A 105 8.33 10.87 14.34
N TYR A 106 7.52 11.67 15.01
CA TYR A 106 7.14 13.00 14.56
C TYR A 106 7.14 13.97 15.75
N LYS A 107 7.16 15.27 15.44
CA LYS A 107 6.95 16.36 16.40
C LYS A 107 5.84 17.25 15.89
N VAL A 108 4.92 17.62 16.78
CA VAL A 108 3.96 18.69 16.53
C VAL A 108 4.71 20.01 16.60
N VAL A 109 4.57 20.84 15.56
CA VAL A 109 5.21 22.17 15.49
C VAL A 109 4.21 23.31 15.41
N GLU A 110 2.95 23.03 15.09
CA GLU A 110 1.88 24.01 15.05
C GLU A 110 0.52 23.32 15.23
N GLU A 111 -0.38 23.96 15.97
CA GLU A 111 -1.75 23.49 16.18
C GLU A 111 -2.75 24.48 15.58
N GLY A 112 -3.75 23.95 14.87
CA GLY A 112 -4.90 24.70 14.37
C GLY A 112 -6.21 24.19 14.95
N GLU A 113 -7.35 24.73 14.52
CA GLU A 113 -8.66 24.32 15.05
C GLU A 113 -8.99 22.84 14.73
N ASN A 114 -8.85 22.45 13.47
CA ASN A 114 -9.02 21.08 12.95
C ASN A 114 -7.82 20.66 12.08
N SER A 115 -6.64 21.14 12.45
CA SER A 115 -5.40 20.85 11.75
C SER A 115 -4.23 20.79 12.72
N CYS A 116 -3.16 20.14 12.29
CA CYS A 116 -1.91 20.09 13.02
C CYS A 116 -0.77 20.01 12.02
N THR A 117 0.28 20.79 12.22
CA THR A 117 1.52 20.66 11.44
C THR A 117 2.52 19.84 12.23
N VAL A 118 3.08 18.83 11.58
CA VAL A 118 4.13 17.98 12.14
C VAL A 118 5.41 18.02 11.30
N THR A 119 6.52 17.65 11.91
CA THR A 119 7.77 17.30 11.21
C THR A 119 8.13 15.86 11.54
N LEU A 120 8.68 15.11 10.59
CA LEU A 120 9.22 13.76 10.87
C LEU A 120 10.56 13.88 11.58
N THR A 121 10.85 13.00 12.55
CA THR A 121 12.13 13.04 13.28
C THR A 121 13.33 12.89 12.34
N ALA A 122 13.21 11.98 11.35
CA ALA A 122 14.25 11.77 10.33
C ALA A 122 14.34 12.91 9.31
N TYR A 123 13.39 13.84 9.27
CA TYR A 123 13.36 14.92 8.30
C TYR A 123 12.69 16.18 8.86
N SER A 124 13.38 16.80 9.82
CA SER A 124 12.83 17.94 10.57
C SER A 124 12.69 19.23 9.74
N GLY A 125 13.34 19.30 8.57
CA GLY A 125 13.30 20.46 7.68
C GLY A 125 11.99 20.63 6.91
N LYS A 126 11.19 19.56 6.76
CA LYS A 126 9.92 19.60 6.01
C LYS A 126 8.72 19.51 6.94
N LYS A 127 7.76 20.41 6.70
CA LYS A 127 6.49 20.48 7.41
C LYS A 127 5.41 19.66 6.69
N PHE A 128 4.64 18.93 7.45
CA PHE A 128 3.53 18.10 7.01
C PHE A 128 2.26 18.57 7.71
N LEU A 129 1.33 19.15 6.96
CA LEU A 129 0.07 19.68 7.47
C LEU A 129 -1.00 18.59 7.43
N ILE A 130 -1.47 18.16 8.59
CA ILE A 130 -2.63 17.29 8.72
C ILE A 130 -3.86 18.19 8.78
N CYS A 131 -4.74 18.09 7.79
CA CYS A 131 -5.94 18.91 7.69
C CYS A 131 -7.11 18.12 7.09
N ARG A 132 -8.32 18.63 7.29
CA ARG A 132 -9.54 18.03 6.74
C ARG A 132 -9.78 18.51 5.31
N ARG A 133 -10.06 17.59 4.40
CA ARG A 133 -10.56 17.86 3.04
C ARG A 133 -11.82 17.05 2.79
N GLY A 134 -12.96 17.73 2.73
CA GLY A 134 -14.26 17.08 2.71
C GLY A 134 -14.45 16.24 3.98
N GLU A 135 -14.74 14.96 3.81
CA GLU A 135 -15.04 14.07 4.94
C GLU A 135 -13.81 13.41 5.57
N ARG A 136 -12.64 13.50 4.93
CA ARG A 136 -11.41 12.81 5.35
C ARG A 136 -10.31 13.78 5.77
N TYR A 137 -9.41 13.31 6.63
CA TYR A 137 -8.13 13.99 6.83
C TYR A 137 -7.13 13.58 5.73
N VAL A 138 -6.22 14.50 5.43
CA VAL A 138 -5.10 14.31 4.50
C VAL A 138 -3.85 14.92 5.11
N CYS A 139 -2.69 14.51 4.58
CA CYS A 139 -1.42 15.15 4.86
C CYS A 139 -1.02 15.98 3.64
N GLU A 140 -0.94 17.30 3.80
CA GLU A 140 -0.47 18.22 2.77
C GLU A 140 0.99 18.61 3.03
N THR A 141 1.78 18.70 1.97
CA THR A 141 3.13 19.25 2.04
C THR A 141 3.48 19.92 0.71
N THR A 142 4.72 20.39 0.59
CA THR A 142 5.26 20.85 -0.70
C THR A 142 6.10 19.72 -1.27
N ILE A 143 5.77 19.32 -2.50
CA ILE A 143 6.45 18.30 -3.30
C ILE A 143 6.85 18.97 -4.60
N ASP A 144 8.16 19.10 -4.83
CA ASP A 144 8.73 19.72 -6.04
C ASP A 144 8.16 21.12 -6.30
N GLY A 145 8.18 21.95 -5.25
CA GLY A 145 7.65 23.32 -5.28
C GLY A 145 6.11 23.44 -5.35
N LYS A 146 5.38 22.34 -5.51
CA LYS A 146 3.91 22.33 -5.60
C LYS A 146 3.28 21.92 -4.28
N LYS A 147 2.19 22.59 -3.88
CA LYS A 147 1.33 22.10 -2.78
C LYS A 147 0.64 20.81 -3.22
N ALA A 148 0.75 19.77 -2.41
CA ALA A 148 0.26 18.44 -2.75
C ALA A 148 -0.29 17.69 -1.53
N VAL A 149 -1.25 16.79 -1.76
CA VAL A 149 -1.58 15.72 -0.81
C VAL A 149 -0.51 14.64 -0.93
N LEU A 150 0.22 14.41 0.15
CA LEU A 150 1.19 13.33 0.27
C LEU A 150 0.47 11.96 0.24
N LYS A 151 1.02 11.00 -0.51
CA LYS A 151 0.52 9.62 -0.53
C LYS A 151 1.49 8.68 0.19
N TYR A 152 2.77 8.76 -0.14
CA TYR A 152 3.80 7.95 0.49
C TYR A 152 5.18 8.55 0.33
N LEU A 153 6.11 8.07 1.16
CA LEU A 153 7.54 8.25 0.98
C LEU A 153 8.13 6.90 0.57
N TYR A 154 9.01 6.91 -0.42
CA TYR A 154 9.85 5.77 -0.75
C TYR A 154 11.29 6.04 -0.29
N VAL A 155 11.86 5.10 0.46
CA VAL A 155 13.23 5.20 0.96
C VAL A 155 14.10 4.17 0.27
N LYS A 156 15.05 4.64 -0.56
CA LYS A 156 16.13 3.78 -1.07
C LYS A 156 17.21 3.69 -0.01
N VAL A 157 17.29 2.55 0.65
CA VAL A 157 18.38 2.19 1.56
C VAL A 157 19.62 1.87 0.73
N SER A 158 20.78 2.28 1.23
CA SER A 158 22.06 2.03 0.59
C SER A 158 22.43 0.55 0.58
N GLU A 159 22.94 0.09 -0.56
CA GLU A 159 23.48 -1.27 -0.71
C GLU A 159 24.87 -1.39 -0.07
N HIS A 160 25.58 -0.26 0.10
CA HIS A 160 26.93 -0.19 0.65
C HIS A 160 26.93 0.03 2.17
N ASN A 161 25.87 0.63 2.72
CA ASN A 161 25.73 0.93 4.13
C ASN A 161 24.33 0.51 4.63
N PRO A 162 24.22 -0.55 5.46
CA PRO A 162 22.93 -1.03 5.99
C PRO A 162 22.13 0.01 6.80
N MET A 163 22.80 1.06 7.30
CA MET A 163 22.18 2.17 8.02
C MET A 163 22.01 3.43 7.14
N GLY A 164 22.53 3.40 5.92
CA GLY A 164 22.52 4.52 4.99
C GLY A 164 21.24 4.58 4.16
N VAL A 165 20.85 5.80 3.81
CA VAL A 165 19.79 6.08 2.84
C VAL A 165 20.45 6.76 1.66
N ASP A 166 20.29 6.22 0.46
CA ASP A 166 20.80 6.84 -0.76
C ASP A 166 19.92 8.02 -1.17
N TYR A 167 18.59 7.84 -1.08
CA TYR A 167 17.62 8.91 -1.31
C TYR A 167 16.24 8.59 -0.71
N VAL A 168 15.43 9.65 -0.58
CA VAL A 168 14.00 9.57 -0.27
C VAL A 168 13.20 10.21 -1.39
N GLU A 169 12.11 9.60 -1.81
CA GLU A 169 11.14 10.21 -2.71
C GLU A 169 9.82 10.47 -2.00
N LEU A 170 9.29 11.68 -2.15
CA LEU A 170 7.94 12.02 -1.76
C LEU A 170 7.04 11.90 -2.98
N HIS A 171 6.00 11.07 -2.87
CA HIS A 171 5.01 10.87 -3.91
C HIS A 171 3.67 11.42 -3.44
N GLY A 172 3.05 12.24 -4.28
CA GLY A 172 1.81 12.93 -3.94
C GLY A 172 0.97 13.31 -5.14
N GLU A 173 -0.11 14.02 -4.85
CA GLU A 173 -1.08 14.53 -5.83
C GLU A 173 -1.20 16.04 -5.65
N ALA A 174 -0.92 16.81 -6.71
CA ALA A 174 -0.96 18.26 -6.69
C ALA A 174 -2.37 18.77 -6.32
N LEU A 175 -2.46 19.75 -5.42
CA LEU A 175 -3.76 20.28 -4.99
C LEU A 175 -4.49 21.03 -6.10
N SER A 176 -3.75 21.64 -7.01
CA SER A 176 -4.27 22.45 -8.12
C SER A 176 -4.75 21.60 -9.30
N SER A 177 -3.92 20.67 -9.78
CA SER A 177 -4.17 19.93 -11.03
C SER A 177 -4.62 18.49 -10.83
N LYS A 178 -4.50 17.93 -9.62
CA LYS A 178 -4.74 16.50 -9.35
C LYS A 178 -3.75 15.54 -10.02
N GLU A 179 -2.69 16.06 -10.62
CA GLU A 179 -1.63 15.25 -11.22
C GLU A 179 -0.68 14.70 -10.14
N GLU A 180 -0.06 13.57 -10.44
CA GLU A 180 0.99 13.01 -9.62
C GLU A 180 2.22 13.93 -9.62
N VAL A 181 2.82 14.10 -8.44
CA VAL A 181 4.04 14.89 -8.24
C VAL A 181 5.01 14.09 -7.39
N VAL A 182 6.30 14.17 -7.75
CA VAL A 182 7.37 13.44 -7.10
C VAL A 182 8.53 14.39 -6.80
N GLU A 183 9.06 14.33 -5.59
CA GLU A 183 10.27 15.04 -5.18
C GLU A 183 11.28 14.03 -4.65
N ARG A 184 12.46 13.96 -5.27
CA ARG A 184 13.58 13.18 -4.74
C ARG A 184 14.49 14.07 -3.90
N ILE A 185 14.83 13.59 -2.73
CA ILE A 185 15.76 14.20 -1.78
C ILE A 185 16.94 13.24 -1.64
N THR A 186 18.10 13.72 -2.06
CA THR A 186 19.41 13.15 -1.74
C THR A 186 20.03 14.10 -0.72
N ASP A 187 20.54 13.59 0.40
CA ASP A 187 21.36 14.42 1.30
C ASP A 187 22.56 15.03 0.56
#